data_AF-A0A7S2YLI1-F1
#
_entry.id   AF-A0A7S2YLI1-F1
#
_cell.length_a   1.000
_cell.length_b   1.000
_cell.length_c   1.000
_cell.angle_alpha   90.00
_cell.angle_beta   90.00
_cell.angle_gamma   90.00
#
_symmetry.space_group_name_H-M   'P 1'
#
loop_
_entity.id
_entity.type
_entity.pdbx_description
1 polymer ?
#
loop_
_entity_poly.entity_id
_entity_poly.type
_entity_poly.pdbx_seq_one_letter_code
_entity_poly.pdbx_strand_id
1 'polypeptide(L)'
;KQFKTMNGALGRTTALGEERVTYKVDEDAPTERFVPQVAGARGVVRSFETEDMGRVLDYEGVNNEGDEDGANSDSVTEGGLMLCEYNTGTDNLSFTVYYFVVRGGFLFYFDYEDIDDNGTYAIFHNSPLGVVPLSNIEVEYPPGGRRVFREHAHTEARTGYEFAIVHVPKADGDDEPERPPIFVVA
;
A
#
# COMPACT_ATOMS: atom_id res chain seq x y z
N LYS A 1 -44.00 -6.85 -22.25
CA LYS A 1 -43.58 -5.70 -21.43
C LYS A 1 -42.20 -6.05 -20.87
N GLN A 2 -41.13 -5.57 -21.53
CA GLN A 2 -39.73 -5.83 -21.16
C GLN A 2 -39.37 -5.07 -19.90
N PHE A 3 -38.73 -5.75 -18.94
CA PHE A 3 -38.07 -5.13 -17.80
C PHE A 3 -36.71 -4.60 -18.27
N LYS A 4 -36.49 -3.30 -18.07
CA LYS A 4 -35.26 -2.59 -18.36
C LYS A 4 -34.36 -2.70 -17.14
N THR A 5 -33.35 -3.56 -17.21
CA THR A 5 -32.27 -3.65 -16.24
C THR A 5 -31.52 -2.31 -16.23
N MET A 6 -31.46 -1.65 -15.07
CA MET A 6 -30.59 -0.50 -14.87
C MET A 6 -29.18 -1.03 -14.61
N ASN A 7 -28.27 -0.84 -15.57
CA ASN A 7 -26.85 -1.03 -15.36
C ASN A 7 -26.34 0.04 -14.39
N GLY A 8 -26.07 -0.36 -13.15
CA GLY A 8 -25.25 0.40 -12.22
C GLY A 8 -23.79 0.27 -12.63
N ALA A 9 -23.35 1.12 -13.56
CA ALA A 9 -21.94 1.34 -13.83
C ALA A 9 -21.56 2.72 -13.28
N LEU A 10 -21.09 2.77 -12.04
CA LEU A 10 -20.18 3.84 -11.59
C LEU A 10 -18.75 3.50 -12.06
N GLY A 11 -18.62 3.12 -13.33
CA GLY A 11 -17.35 3.18 -14.03
C GLY A 11 -17.19 4.62 -14.48
N ARG A 12 -16.46 5.43 -13.70
CA ARG A 12 -15.85 6.63 -14.27
C ARG A 12 -15.12 6.18 -15.53
N THR A 13 -15.57 6.65 -16.68
CA THR A 13 -14.92 6.42 -17.95
C THR A 13 -13.56 7.12 -17.86
N THR A 14 -12.53 6.40 -17.42
CA THR A 14 -11.16 6.93 -17.32
C THR A 14 -10.71 7.32 -18.72
N ALA A 15 -10.22 8.54 -18.88
CA ALA A 15 -9.80 9.08 -20.17
C ALA A 15 -8.82 8.12 -20.86
N LEU A 16 -9.09 7.80 -22.13
CA LEU A 16 -8.22 6.99 -22.99
C LEU A 16 -6.89 7.73 -23.21
N GLY A 17 -5.94 7.61 -22.28
CA GLY A 17 -4.64 8.25 -22.40
C GLY A 17 -3.83 8.40 -21.11
N GLU A 18 -4.45 8.31 -19.93
CA GLU A 18 -3.76 8.56 -18.66
C GLU A 18 -3.00 7.33 -18.17
N GLU A 19 -1.73 7.51 -17.78
CA GLU A 19 -0.95 6.50 -17.07
C GLU A 19 -1.56 6.25 -15.70
N ARG A 20 -1.57 5.00 -15.26
CA ARG A 20 -2.06 4.60 -13.94
C ARG A 20 -1.14 3.58 -13.31
N VAL A 21 -1.04 3.62 -11.99
CA VAL A 21 -0.38 2.57 -11.23
C VAL A 21 -1.25 1.32 -11.28
N THR A 22 -0.62 0.20 -11.63
CA THR A 22 -1.17 -1.14 -11.52
C THR A 22 -0.11 -2.00 -10.82
N TYR A 23 -0.38 -3.29 -10.65
CA TYR A 23 0.56 -4.21 -10.04
C TYR A 23 0.43 -5.60 -10.67
N LYS A 24 1.46 -6.40 -10.48
CA LYS A 24 1.46 -7.84 -10.73
C LYS A 24 1.83 -8.58 -9.45
N VAL A 25 1.45 -9.84 -9.33
CA VAL A 25 1.99 -10.73 -8.30
C VAL A 25 3.41 -11.11 -8.71
N ASP A 26 4.32 -11.11 -7.74
CA ASP A 26 5.68 -11.62 -7.86
C ASP A 26 5.68 -13.11 -7.49
N GLU A 27 5.56 -13.96 -8.51
CA GLU A 27 5.50 -15.42 -8.34
C GLU A 27 6.86 -16.01 -7.93
N ASP A 28 7.96 -15.26 -8.10
CA ASP A 28 9.30 -15.68 -7.73
C ASP A 28 9.63 -15.35 -6.26
N ALA A 29 8.79 -14.55 -5.59
CA ALA A 29 8.99 -14.17 -4.20
C ALA A 29 8.57 -15.31 -3.23
N PRO A 30 9.32 -15.54 -2.13
CA PRO A 30 8.97 -16.56 -1.13
C PRO A 30 7.62 -16.35 -0.45
N THR A 31 7.16 -15.10 -0.44
CA THR A 31 5.85 -14.68 0.02
C THR A 31 5.20 -13.93 -1.14
N GLU A 32 3.91 -14.16 -1.38
CA GLU A 32 3.17 -13.47 -2.44
C GLU A 32 3.28 -11.95 -2.22
N ARG A 33 4.02 -11.29 -3.13
CA ARG A 33 4.27 -9.86 -3.12
C ARG A 33 3.61 -9.24 -4.34
N PHE A 34 3.12 -8.00 -4.23
CA PHE A 34 2.72 -7.23 -5.41
C PHE A 34 3.81 -6.24 -5.81
N VAL A 35 4.19 -6.28 -7.08
CA VAL A 35 5.19 -5.39 -7.67
C VAL A 35 4.48 -4.34 -8.52
N PRO A 36 4.75 -3.04 -8.28
CA PRO A 36 4.09 -1.97 -9.03
C PRO A 36 4.52 -1.94 -10.49
N GLN A 37 3.59 -1.48 -11.32
CA GLN A 37 3.76 -1.28 -12.75
C GLN A 37 3.01 -0.02 -13.18
N VAL A 38 3.37 0.52 -14.33
CA VAL A 38 2.64 1.63 -14.96
C VAL A 38 1.90 1.09 -16.18
N ALA A 39 0.57 1.19 -16.14
CA ALA A 39 -0.28 0.93 -17.29
C ALA A 39 -0.54 2.24 -18.03
N GLY A 40 -0.10 2.33 -19.27
CA GLY A 40 -0.30 3.47 -20.15
C GLY A 40 -1.43 3.26 -21.17
N ALA A 41 -1.52 4.20 -22.11
CA ALA A 41 -2.48 4.13 -23.20
C ALA A 41 -2.33 2.83 -24.03
N ARG A 42 -3.45 2.29 -24.51
CA ARG A 42 -3.50 1.11 -25.40
C ARG A 42 -2.97 -0.19 -24.78
N GLY A 43 -2.98 -0.31 -23.44
CA GLY A 43 -2.63 -1.54 -22.74
C GLY A 43 -1.12 -1.80 -22.66
N VAL A 44 -0.28 -0.80 -22.95
CA VAL A 44 1.15 -0.89 -22.69
C VAL A 44 1.39 -0.90 -21.19
N VAL A 45 2.10 -1.90 -20.69
CA VAL A 45 2.50 -2.02 -19.29
C VAL A 45 4.02 -2.01 -19.21
N ARG A 46 4.57 -1.17 -18.34
CA ARG A 46 6.01 -1.10 -18.04
C ARG A 46 6.27 -1.25 -16.55
N SER A 47 7.51 -1.54 -16.20
CA SER A 47 7.98 -1.51 -14.81
C SER A 47 7.81 -0.11 -14.22
N PHE A 48 7.57 -0.06 -12.91
CA PHE A 48 7.55 1.16 -12.14
C PHE A 48 9.00 1.60 -11.79
N GLU A 49 9.30 2.86 -12.04
CA GLU A 49 10.61 3.48 -11.84
C GLU A 49 10.56 4.47 -10.67
N THR A 50 11.71 4.79 -10.07
CA THR A 50 11.80 5.71 -8.92
C THR A 50 11.13 7.05 -9.20
N GLU A 51 11.33 7.60 -10.40
CA GLU A 51 10.77 8.88 -10.84
C GLU A 51 9.24 8.87 -10.95
N ASP A 52 8.62 7.69 -11.02
CA ASP A 52 7.17 7.56 -11.05
C ASP A 52 6.54 7.94 -9.70
N MET A 53 7.26 7.80 -8.58
CA MET A 53 6.76 8.16 -7.25
C MET A 53 6.33 9.62 -7.14
N GLY A 54 7.06 10.53 -7.79
CA GLY A 54 6.72 11.96 -7.82
C GLY A 54 5.47 12.29 -8.65
N ARG A 55 4.94 11.31 -9.40
CA ARG A 55 3.78 11.46 -10.29
C ARG A 55 2.53 10.77 -9.75
N VAL A 56 2.67 9.93 -8.70
CA VAL A 56 1.53 9.31 -8.03
C VAL A 56 0.82 10.37 -7.20
N LEU A 57 -0.48 10.56 -7.47
CA LEU A 57 -1.28 11.52 -6.74
C LEU A 57 -1.63 11.02 -5.34
N ASP A 58 -1.57 11.91 -4.37
CA ASP A 58 -2.07 11.67 -3.01
C ASP A 58 -3.61 11.64 -2.99
N TYR A 59 -4.17 11.16 -1.89
CA TYR A 59 -5.61 11.15 -1.69
C TYR A 59 -6.16 12.59 -1.57
N GLU A 60 -7.33 12.84 -2.19
CA GLU A 60 -8.06 14.09 -2.02
C GLU A 60 -8.34 14.34 -0.53
N GLY A 61 -7.89 15.47 0.01
CA GLY A 61 -8.07 15.85 1.42
C GLY A 61 -6.87 15.65 2.33
N VAL A 62 -5.73 15.17 1.81
CA VAL A 62 -4.43 15.34 2.50
C VAL A 62 -4.05 16.81 2.39
N ASN A 63 -4.34 17.59 3.43
CA ASN A 63 -3.94 19.00 3.51
C ASN A 63 -2.43 19.07 3.74
N ASN A 64 -1.66 19.22 2.66
CA ASN A 64 -0.24 19.59 2.70
C ASN A 64 -0.04 21.11 2.92
N GLU A 65 -1.14 21.86 3.06
CA GLU A 65 -1.07 23.25 3.50
C GLU A 65 -0.76 23.23 5.00
N GLY A 66 0.53 23.34 5.32
CA GLY A 66 0.98 23.53 6.69
C GLY A 66 0.23 24.70 7.31
N ASP A 67 -0.35 24.48 8.48
CA ASP A 67 -1.00 25.53 9.24
C ASP A 67 -0.03 26.72 9.39
N GLU A 68 -0.55 27.96 9.26
CA GLU A 68 0.22 29.22 9.31
C GLU A 68 1.09 29.40 10.58
N ASP A 69 0.94 28.52 11.57
CA ASP A 69 1.68 28.49 12.83
C ASP A 69 2.92 27.56 12.83
N GLY A 70 3.27 26.93 11.71
CA GLY A 70 4.51 26.14 11.57
C GLY A 70 4.55 24.87 12.44
N ALA A 71 3.40 24.44 12.96
CA ALA A 71 3.23 23.12 13.54
C ALA A 71 3.05 22.11 12.40
N ASN A 72 4.14 21.42 12.06
CA ASN A 72 4.22 20.17 11.31
C ASN A 72 2.95 19.80 10.51
N SER A 73 2.99 19.96 9.18
CA SER A 73 2.17 19.11 8.30
C SER A 73 2.76 17.71 8.39
N ASP A 74 2.53 17.02 9.51
CA ASP A 74 2.76 15.59 9.63
C ASP A 74 1.73 14.93 8.71
N SER A 75 2.01 14.89 7.41
CA SER A 75 1.29 14.02 6.51
C SER A 75 1.58 12.61 7.00
N VAL A 76 0.67 12.04 7.78
CA VAL A 76 0.68 10.66 8.34
C VAL A 76 0.59 9.61 7.23
N THR A 77 1.01 9.95 6.02
CA THR A 77 0.96 9.15 4.81
C THR A 77 2.24 8.35 4.63
N GLU A 78 3.29 8.58 5.41
CA GLU A 78 4.55 7.83 5.32
C GLU A 78 5.21 7.57 6.67
N GLY A 79 6.04 6.52 6.73
CA GLY A 79 6.78 6.16 7.94
C GLY A 79 7.13 4.68 8.04
N GLY A 80 7.75 4.33 9.16
CA GLY A 80 8.18 2.97 9.44
C GLY A 80 7.05 2.03 9.83
N LEU A 81 6.91 0.91 9.12
CA LEU A 81 6.07 -0.21 9.52
C LEU A 81 6.84 -1.52 9.28
N MET A 82 6.44 -2.60 9.95
CA MET A 82 6.97 -3.93 9.70
C MET A 82 6.01 -4.76 8.85
N LEU A 83 6.52 -5.37 7.80
CA LEU A 83 5.80 -6.30 6.93
C LEU A 83 6.12 -7.74 7.32
N CYS A 84 5.09 -8.58 7.45
CA CYS A 84 5.29 -10.02 7.62
C CYS A 84 5.71 -10.66 6.30
N GLU A 85 6.88 -11.30 6.28
CA GLU A 85 7.44 -11.97 5.11
C GLU A 85 8.02 -13.33 5.48
N TYR A 86 8.09 -14.21 4.50
CA TYR A 86 8.78 -15.49 4.63
C TYR A 86 10.28 -15.33 4.45
N ASN A 87 11.04 -15.59 5.52
CA ASN A 87 12.50 -15.57 5.48
C ASN A 87 13.03 -16.94 5.07
N THR A 88 13.45 -17.07 3.81
CA THR A 88 14.00 -18.32 3.25
C THR A 88 15.29 -18.79 3.93
N GLY A 89 16.06 -17.87 4.52
CA GLY A 89 17.29 -18.20 5.24
C GLY A 89 17.04 -18.87 6.59
N THR A 90 15.87 -18.65 7.19
CA THR A 90 15.51 -19.19 8.51
C THR A 90 14.27 -20.10 8.49
N ASP A 91 13.64 -20.28 7.33
CA ASP A 91 12.43 -21.09 7.12
C ASP A 91 11.28 -20.69 8.08
N ASN A 92 11.15 -19.38 8.32
CA ASN A 92 10.21 -18.82 9.29
C ASN A 92 9.61 -17.50 8.77
N LEU A 93 8.44 -17.14 9.29
CA LEU A 93 7.88 -15.81 9.12
C LEU A 93 8.64 -14.81 10.00
N SER A 94 9.00 -13.67 9.42
CA SER A 94 9.63 -12.55 10.13
C SER A 94 8.93 -11.24 9.80
N PHE A 95 9.00 -10.29 10.74
CA PHE A 95 8.52 -8.93 10.53
C PHE A 95 9.70 -8.03 10.19
N THR A 96 9.82 -7.66 8.91
CA THR A 96 10.90 -6.81 8.40
C THR A 96 10.44 -5.36 8.41
N VAL A 97 11.24 -4.45 8.97
CA VAL A 97 10.90 -3.03 9.01
C VAL A 97 11.21 -2.39 7.64
N TYR A 98 10.21 -1.73 7.07
CA TYR A 98 10.31 -0.98 5.81
C TYR A 98 9.82 0.45 6.00
N TYR A 99 10.25 1.32 5.09
CA TYR A 99 9.66 2.65 4.96
C TYR A 99 8.45 2.56 4.04
N PHE A 100 7.30 2.97 4.53
CA PHE A 100 6.02 2.87 3.84
C PHE A 100 5.49 4.23 3.43
N VAL A 101 4.80 4.29 2.28
CA VAL A 101 4.16 5.50 1.75
C VAL A 101 2.79 5.18 1.15
N VAL A 102 1.75 5.87 1.60
CA VAL A 102 0.36 5.75 1.16
C VAL A 102 0.09 6.75 0.04
N ARG A 103 -0.02 6.29 -1.22
CA ARG A 103 -0.37 7.14 -2.39
C ARG A 103 -1.18 6.40 -3.44
N GLY A 104 -2.06 7.11 -4.14
CA GLY A 104 -2.71 6.61 -5.37
C GLY A 104 -3.52 5.31 -5.23
N GLY A 105 -4.06 4.97 -4.05
CA GLY A 105 -4.74 3.68 -3.84
C GLY A 105 -3.82 2.55 -3.38
N PHE A 106 -2.56 2.85 -3.07
CA PHE A 106 -1.53 1.87 -2.73
C PHE A 106 -0.78 2.28 -1.47
N LEU A 107 -0.21 1.28 -0.81
CA LEU A 107 0.79 1.44 0.23
C LEU A 107 2.11 0.88 -0.33
N PHE A 108 2.98 1.78 -0.79
CA PHE A 108 4.32 1.47 -1.30
C PHE A 108 5.26 1.19 -0.15
N TYR A 109 6.26 0.32 -0.35
CA TYR A 109 7.29 0.08 0.65
C TYR A 109 8.69 -0.05 0.05
N PHE A 110 9.66 0.44 0.81
CA PHE A 110 11.06 0.60 0.42
C PHE A 110 11.98 0.10 1.52
N ASP A 111 13.17 -0.35 1.14
CA ASP A 111 14.26 -0.48 2.11
C ASP A 111 14.57 0.89 2.70
N TYR A 112 14.83 0.94 4.01
CA TYR A 112 15.17 2.19 4.69
C TYR A 112 16.43 2.85 4.13
N GLU A 113 17.36 2.05 3.60
CA GLU A 113 18.59 2.54 2.98
C GLU A 113 18.32 3.30 1.66
N ASP A 114 17.15 3.09 1.06
CA ASP A 114 16.74 3.75 -0.18
C ASP A 114 15.99 5.07 0.06
N ILE A 115 15.83 5.48 1.32
CA ILE A 115 15.06 6.66 1.72
C ILE A 115 15.94 7.65 2.48
N ASP A 116 16.04 8.88 1.95
CA ASP A 116 16.51 10.03 2.73
C ASP A 116 15.29 10.85 3.18
N ASP A 117 14.97 10.79 4.47
CA ASP A 117 13.93 11.62 5.09
C ASP A 117 14.55 12.93 5.60
N ASN A 118 14.30 14.02 4.87
CA ASN A 118 14.75 15.36 5.25
C ASN A 118 13.72 16.13 6.10
N GLY A 119 12.68 15.47 6.61
CA GLY A 119 11.65 16.06 7.47
C GLY A 119 10.63 16.95 6.75
N THR A 120 10.64 16.99 5.42
CA THR A 120 9.61 17.71 4.63
C THR A 120 9.06 16.82 3.52
N TYR A 121 9.91 16.03 2.87
CA TYR A 121 9.51 15.00 1.90
C TYR A 121 10.56 13.88 1.91
N ALA A 122 10.11 12.63 1.85
CA ALA A 122 11.00 11.50 1.56
C ALA A 122 11.61 11.63 0.15
N ILE A 123 12.93 11.46 0.06
CA ILE A 123 13.65 11.30 -1.20
C ILE A 123 13.86 9.80 -1.43
N PHE A 124 13.37 9.31 -2.57
CA PHE A 124 13.49 7.92 -2.98
C PHE A 124 14.72 7.76 -3.88
N HIS A 125 15.65 6.88 -3.50
CA HIS A 125 16.84 6.57 -4.31
C HIS A 125 16.62 5.39 -5.27
N ASN A 126 15.72 4.48 -4.93
CA ASN A 126 15.38 3.30 -5.73
C ASN A 126 13.86 3.11 -5.86
N SER A 127 13.46 2.26 -6.80
CA SER A 127 12.07 1.85 -6.97
C SER A 127 11.57 1.12 -5.72
N PRO A 128 10.27 1.22 -5.40
CA PRO A 128 9.67 0.46 -4.30
C PRO A 128 9.91 -1.04 -4.47
N LEU A 129 10.17 -1.72 -3.36
CA LEU A 129 10.27 -3.17 -3.32
C LEU A 129 8.94 -3.82 -3.70
N GLY A 130 7.84 -3.21 -3.28
CA GLY A 130 6.51 -3.66 -3.60
C GLY A 130 5.43 -2.66 -3.21
N VAL A 131 4.18 -3.10 -3.37
CA VAL A 131 2.99 -2.35 -3.00
C VAL A 131 1.98 -3.24 -2.31
N VAL A 132 1.14 -2.63 -1.46
CA VAL A 132 -0.12 -3.22 -1.01
C VAL A 132 -1.28 -2.47 -1.68
N PRO A 133 -2.06 -3.12 -2.56
CA PRO A 133 -3.27 -2.53 -3.13
C PRO A 133 -4.31 -2.27 -2.03
N LEU A 134 -4.82 -1.04 -1.92
CA LEU A 134 -5.82 -0.68 -0.90
C LEU A 134 -7.26 -0.74 -1.44
N SER A 135 -7.48 -1.42 -2.56
CA SER A 135 -8.80 -1.60 -3.16
C SER A 135 -9.49 -2.85 -2.61
N ASN A 136 -10.77 -2.70 -2.20
CA ASN A 136 -11.59 -3.76 -1.61
C ASN A 136 -10.91 -4.46 -0.43
N ILE A 137 -10.38 -3.67 0.50
CA ILE A 137 -9.75 -4.21 1.71
C ILE A 137 -10.66 -4.05 2.92
N GLU A 138 -10.52 -4.98 3.85
CA GLU A 138 -10.94 -4.84 5.24
C GLU A 138 -9.69 -4.78 6.12
N VAL A 139 -9.68 -3.87 7.09
CA VAL A 139 -8.60 -3.77 8.07
C VAL A 139 -9.07 -4.45 9.35
N GLU A 140 -8.46 -5.58 9.67
CA GLU A 140 -8.76 -6.35 10.87
C GLU A 140 -7.72 -6.10 11.96
N TYR A 141 -8.19 -5.92 13.19
CA TYR A 141 -7.34 -5.82 14.38
C TYR A 141 -7.47 -7.12 15.19
N PRO A 142 -6.37 -7.84 15.46
CA PRO A 142 -6.46 -9.12 16.13
C PRO A 142 -7.00 -8.97 17.57
N PRO A 143 -7.84 -9.92 18.04
CA PRO A 143 -8.39 -9.88 19.39
C PRO A 143 -7.26 -10.03 20.43
N GLY A 144 -6.83 -8.90 20.99
CA GLY A 144 -5.66 -8.80 21.85
C GLY A 144 -4.81 -7.55 21.61
N GLY A 145 -4.94 -6.91 20.45
CA GLY A 145 -4.28 -5.64 20.06
C GLY A 145 -4.85 -4.40 20.78
N ARG A 146 -5.02 -4.49 22.10
CA ARG A 146 -5.53 -3.39 22.93
C ARG A 146 -4.57 -2.20 22.83
N ARG A 147 -5.03 -1.12 22.21
CA ARG A 147 -4.85 0.28 22.64
C ARG A 147 -3.67 0.48 23.60
N VAL A 148 -2.45 0.52 23.09
CA VAL A 148 -1.36 1.19 23.81
C VAL A 148 -1.03 2.42 22.98
N PHE A 149 -1.63 3.54 23.35
CA PHE A 149 -1.14 4.84 22.92
C PHE A 149 0.35 4.90 23.27
N ARG A 150 1.17 5.19 22.26
CA ARG A 150 2.64 5.32 22.32
C ARG A 150 3.04 6.41 23.32
N GLU A 151 3.11 6.09 24.60
CA GLU A 151 3.94 6.86 25.55
C GLU A 151 4.75 5.97 26.50
N HIS A 152 4.40 4.68 26.72
CA HIS A 152 5.01 3.91 27.83
C HIS A 152 5.32 2.42 27.62
N ALA A 153 5.42 1.90 26.39
CA ALA A 153 5.66 0.47 26.23
C ALA A 153 6.90 0.16 25.37
N HIS A 154 8.03 -0.05 26.05
CA HIS A 154 9.12 -0.88 25.55
C HIS A 154 8.62 -2.33 25.48
N THR A 155 7.91 -2.74 24.42
CA THR A 155 7.47 -4.14 24.29
C THR A 155 8.43 -4.93 23.43
N GLU A 156 8.97 -6.00 24.01
CA GLU A 156 9.61 -7.13 23.32
C GLU A 156 8.55 -7.95 22.55
N ALA A 157 7.85 -7.35 21.59
CA ALA A 157 6.86 -8.05 20.78
C ALA A 157 7.58 -9.07 19.86
N ARG A 158 7.76 -10.30 20.36
CA ARG A 158 8.33 -11.42 19.61
C ARG A 158 7.33 -12.12 18.69
N THR A 159 6.02 -11.89 18.83
CA THR A 159 4.95 -12.49 18.00
C THR A 159 3.64 -11.69 18.09
N GLY A 160 3.22 -11.07 17.00
CA GLY A 160 1.91 -10.42 16.85
C GLY A 160 1.97 -9.24 15.87
N TYR A 161 1.04 -9.18 14.91
CA TYR A 161 0.87 -8.02 14.04
C TYR A 161 -0.13 -7.02 14.62
N GLU A 162 -0.02 -5.73 14.27
CA GLU A 162 -0.91 -4.71 14.81
C GLU A 162 -2.23 -4.63 14.06
N PHE A 163 -2.19 -4.82 12.74
CA PHE A 163 -3.37 -4.92 11.89
C PHE A 163 -3.11 -5.83 10.68
N ALA A 164 -4.16 -6.46 10.17
CA ALA A 164 -4.17 -7.22 8.93
C ALA A 164 -4.95 -6.45 7.87
N ILE A 165 -4.39 -6.37 6.67
CA ILE A 165 -5.07 -5.91 5.46
C ILE A 165 -5.58 -7.17 4.76
N VAL A 166 -6.89 -7.40 4.81
CA VAL A 166 -7.55 -8.54 4.19
C VAL A 166 -8.20 -8.06 2.90
N HIS A 167 -7.82 -8.64 1.76
CA HIS A 167 -8.47 -8.35 0.50
C HIS A 167 -9.80 -9.12 0.42
N VAL A 168 -10.89 -8.37 0.32
CA VAL A 168 -12.24 -8.93 0.21
C VAL A 168 -12.50 -9.25 -1.26
N PRO A 169 -12.79 -10.51 -1.62
CA PRO A 169 -13.21 -10.85 -2.98
C PRO A 169 -14.43 -10.02 -3.38
N LYS A 170 -14.44 -9.51 -4.61
CA LYS A 170 -15.68 -8.93 -5.15
C LYS A 170 -16.74 -10.02 -5.30
N ALA A 171 -18.01 -9.64 -5.16
CA ALA A 171 -19.13 -10.57 -5.25
C ALA A 171 -19.11 -11.39 -6.56
N ASP A 172 -19.66 -12.61 -6.52
CA ASP A 172 -19.68 -13.60 -7.61
C ASP A 172 -19.84 -12.96 -9.02
N GLY A 173 -18.80 -13.09 -9.85
CA GLY A 173 -18.81 -12.66 -11.26
C GLY A 173 -17.66 -11.74 -11.70
N ASP A 174 -16.80 -11.30 -10.79
CA ASP A 174 -15.57 -10.57 -11.13
C ASP A 174 -14.38 -11.53 -11.21
N ASP A 175 -13.77 -11.64 -12.39
CA ASP A 175 -12.57 -12.49 -12.67
C ASP A 175 -11.27 -11.93 -12.05
N GLU A 176 -11.34 -11.16 -10.95
CA GLU A 176 -10.14 -10.70 -10.26
C GLU A 176 -9.52 -11.84 -9.45
N PRO A 177 -8.20 -12.07 -9.55
CA PRO A 177 -7.53 -13.11 -8.80
C PRO A 177 -7.68 -12.85 -7.29
N GLU A 178 -7.88 -13.94 -6.53
CA GLU A 178 -7.85 -13.89 -5.07
C GLU A 178 -6.50 -13.30 -4.63
N ARG A 179 -6.55 -12.33 -3.70
CA ARG A 179 -5.37 -11.64 -3.21
C ARG A 179 -5.11 -12.10 -1.78
N PRO A 180 -3.87 -12.51 -1.44
CA PRO A 180 -3.54 -12.96 -0.10
C PRO A 180 -3.74 -11.83 0.94
N PRO A 181 -3.99 -12.18 2.21
CA PRO A 181 -3.95 -11.21 3.30
C PRO A 181 -2.52 -10.72 3.53
N ILE A 182 -2.38 -9.46 3.95
CA ILE A 182 -1.11 -8.82 4.27
C ILE A 182 -1.12 -8.40 5.75
N PHE A 183 -0.04 -8.71 6.47
CA PHE A 183 0.05 -8.47 7.91
C PHE A 183 1.11 -7.40 8.21
N VAL A 184 0.71 -6.35 8.95
CA VAL A 184 1.54 -5.15 9.19
C VAL A 184 1.57 -4.78 10.68
N VAL A 185 2.70 -4.21 11.11
CA VAL A 185 2.98 -3.74 12.50
C VAL A 185 3.48 -2.29 12.42
N ALA A 186 2.99 -1.36 13.24
CA ALA A 186 3.53 0.00 13.35
C ALA A 186 4.45 0.17 14.58
#